data_AF-A0A2V7T8Z2-F1
#
_entry.id   AF-A0A2V7T8Z2-F1
#
_cell.length_a   1.000
_cell.length_b   1.000
_cell.length_c   1.000
_cell.angle_alpha   90.00
_cell.angle_beta   90.00
_cell.angle_gamma   90.00
#
_symmetry.space_group_name_H-M   'P 1'
#
loop_
_entity.id
_entity.type
_entity.pdbx_description
1 polymer ?
#
loop_
_entity_poly.entity_id
_entity_poly.type
_entity_poly.pdbx_seq_one_letter_code
_entity_poly.pdbx_strand_id
1 'polypeptide(L)' 'MMKLTPDNKRLYVSNSLLSNLDGKVPYAVRLVNVGANGLTLDAKFDVDFEHFPTGQARPHDMLLK' A
#
# COMPACT_ATOMS: atom_id res chain seq x y z
N MET A 1 2.96 -5.83 0.14
CA MET A 1 2.61 -6.44 1.45
C MET A 1 1.27 -5.93 1.95
N MET A 2 0.69 -6.59 2.95
CA MET A 2 -0.61 -6.23 3.53
C MET A 2 -0.54 -6.15 5.05
N LYS A 3 -1.13 -5.11 5.64
CA LYS A 3 -1.21 -4.94 7.09
C LYS A 3 -2.59 -4.46 7.52
N LEU A 4 -3.30 -5.30 8.28
CA LEU A 4 -4.61 -4.99 8.85
C LEU A 4 -4.44 -4.29 10.20
N THR A 5 -5.23 -3.25 10.47
CA THR A 5 -5.28 -2.59 11.78
C THR A 5 -5.93 -3.49 12.84
N PRO A 6 -5.59 -3.32 14.13
CA PRO A 6 -6.18 -4.12 15.22
C PRO A 6 -7.70 -4.05 15.33
N ASP A 7 -8.31 -2.94 14.89
CA ASP A 7 -9.77 -2.77 14.86
C ASP A 7 -10.44 -3.45 13.66
N ASN A 8 -9.66 -4.09 12.77
CA ASN A 8 -10.08 -4.76 11.55
C ASN A 8 -10.79 -3.87 10.53
N LYS A 9 -10.62 -2.55 10.60
CA LYS A 9 -11.32 -1.60 9.70
C LYS A 9 -10.48 -1.13 8.52
N ARG A 10 -9.16 -1.28 8.58
CA ARG A 10 -8.23 -0.67 7.62
C ARG A 10 -7.13 -1.65 7.24
N LEU A 11 -7.05 -1.96 5.95
CA LEU A 11 -6.01 -2.79 5.36
C LEU A 11 -5.10 -1.92 4.51
N TYR A 12 -3.87 -1.71 4.97
CA TYR A 12 -2.85 -1.01 4.19
C TYR A 12 -2.17 -1.99 3.23
N VAL A 13 -2.04 -1.59 1.97
CA VAL A 13 -1.49 -2.43 0.89
C VAL A 13 -0.35 -1.71 0.19
N SER A 14 0.81 -2.36 0.15
CA SER A 14 1.96 -1.96 -0.67
C SER A 14 2.19 -2.99 -1.79
N ASN A 15 2.87 -2.59 -2.86
CA ASN A 15 2.94 -3.38 -4.10
C ASN A 15 4.34 -3.74 -4.60
N SER A 16 5.39 -3.55 -3.78
CA SER A 16 6.69 -4.17 -4.05
C SER A 16 6.82 -5.51 -3.31
N LEU A 17 7.42 -6.49 -3.99
CA LEU A 17 7.76 -7.81 -3.46
C LEU A 17 9.28 -7.95 -3.37
N LEU A 18 9.96 -8.00 -4.51
CA LEU A 18 11.42 -8.20 -4.61
C LEU A 18 11.91 -7.51 -5.88
N SER A 19 13.04 -6.82 -5.80
CA SER A 19 13.45 -5.88 -6.84
C SER A 19 13.62 -6.49 -8.24
N ASN A 20 13.97 -7.77 -8.33
CA ASN A 20 14.13 -8.54 -9.55
C ASN A 20 12.86 -9.26 -10.03
N LEU A 21 11.82 -9.33 -9.17
CA LEU A 21 10.52 -9.91 -9.50
C LEU A 21 9.45 -8.84 -9.74
N ASP A 22 9.69 -7.63 -9.24
CA ASP A 22 8.82 -6.50 -9.49
C ASP A 22 8.89 -6.10 -10.97
N GLY A 23 7.76 -6.13 -11.65
CA GLY A 23 7.61 -5.50 -12.97
C GLY A 23 7.59 -3.97 -12.86
N LYS A 24 7.31 -3.29 -13.98
CA LYS A 24 7.02 -1.86 -13.96
C LYS A 24 5.60 -1.64 -13.42
N VAL A 25 5.50 -1.25 -12.15
CA VAL A 25 4.25 -0.97 -11.45
C VAL A 25 4.29 0.42 -10.82
N PRO A 26 3.15 1.09 -10.66
CA PRO A 26 3.10 2.36 -9.94
C PRO A 26 3.28 2.10 -8.45
N TYR A 27 4.51 2.26 -7.94
CA TYR A 27 4.82 1.96 -6.54
C TYR A 27 4.05 2.90 -5.61
N ALA A 28 3.22 2.30 -4.75
CA ALA A 28 2.33 3.06 -3.89
C ALA A 28 1.97 2.28 -2.63
N VAL A 29 1.54 3.02 -1.61
CA VAL A 29 0.78 2.47 -0.49
C VAL A 29 -0.64 2.99 -0.56
N ARG A 30 -1.61 2.07 -0.59
CA ARG A 30 -3.04 2.37 -0.64
C ARG A 30 -3.73 1.83 0.60
N LEU A 31 -4.85 2.45 0.94
CA LEU A 31 -5.72 1.99 2.01
C LEU A 31 -6.96 1.32 1.42
N VAL A 32 -7.29 0.15 1.97
CA VAL A 32 -8.56 -0.53 1.75
C VAL A 32 -9.37 -0.44 3.04
N ASN A 33 -10.56 0.14 2.95
CA ASN A 33 -11.56 0.12 4.01
C ASN A 33 -12.21 -1.26 4.06
N VAL A 34 -12.27 -1.83 5.26
CA VAL A 34 -12.87 -3.14 5.53
C VAL A 34 -14.20 -2.91 6.23
N GLY A 35 -15.30 -3.34 5.61
CA GLY A 35 -16.64 -3.15 6.16
C GLY A 35 -17.61 -4.27 5.78
N ALA A 36 -18.86 -4.15 6.24
CA ALA A 36 -19.91 -5.13 5.97
C ALA A 36 -20.22 -5.30 4.47
N ASN A 37 -19.96 -4.26 3.68
CA ASN A 37 -20.15 -4.28 2.22
C ASN A 37 -18.91 -4.80 1.46
N GLY A 38 -17.93 -5.37 2.17
CA GLY A 38 -16.69 -5.89 1.60
C GLY A 38 -15.52 -4.91 1.71
N LEU A 39 -14.64 -4.98 0.71
CA LEU A 39 -13.39 -4.23 0.64
C LEU A 39 -13.52 -3.07 -0.35
N THR A 40 -13.31 -1.84 0.09
CA THR A 40 -13.37 -0.66 -0.77
C THR A 40 -12.07 0.14 -0.70
N LEU A 41 -11.59 0.63 -1.84
CA LEU A 41 -10.41 1.48 -1.87
C LEU A 41 -10.73 2.85 -1.27
N ASP A 42 -9.88 3.36 -0.39
CA ASP A 42 -9.97 4.74 0.09
C ASP A 42 -9.33 5.69 -0.92
N ALA A 43 -10.16 6.45 -1.64
CA ALA A 43 -9.69 7.37 -2.68
C ALA A 43 -8.88 8.57 -2.14
N LYS A 44 -8.91 8.83 -0.82
CA LYS A 44 -8.15 9.93 -0.21
C LYS A 44 -6.76 9.50 0.23
N PHE A 45 -6.51 8.20 0.34
CA PHE A 45 -5.23 7.66 0.80
C PHE A 45 -4.55 6.90 -0.35
N ASP A 46 -3.69 7.61 -1.07
CA ASP A 46 -2.82 7.08 -2.12
C ASP A 46 -1.44 7.71 -1.96
N VAL A 47 -0.53 6.98 -1.31
CA VAL A 47 0.82 7.48 -1.06
C VAL A 47 1.71 7.05 -2.21
N ASP A 48 2.14 8.03 -3.00
CA ASP A 48 3.02 7.84 -4.14
C ASP A 48 4.46 7.58 -3.69
N PHE A 49 5.03 6.46 -4.14
CA PHE A 49 6.44 6.11 -3.93
C PHE A 49 7.28 6.19 -5.21
N GLU A 50 6.67 6.55 -6.34
CA GLU A 50 7.33 6.59 -7.65
C GLU A 50 8.00 7.95 -7.91
N HIS A 51 7.35 9.07 -7.58
CA HIS A 51 7.78 10.40 -8.04
C HIS A 51 8.62 11.19 -7.03
N PHE A 52 9.61 10.57 -6.41
CA PHE A 52 10.56 11.30 -5.55
C PHE A 52 11.68 11.98 -6.37
N PRO A 53 12.19 13.16 -5.94
CA PRO A 53 13.34 13.82 -6.60
C PRO A 53 14.61 12.97 -6.66
N THR A 54 14.77 12.02 -5.73
CA THR A 54 15.93 11.11 -5.64
C THR A 54 15.76 9.81 -6.43
N GLY A 55 14.64 9.67 -7.16
CA GLY A 55 14.27 8.45 -7.87
C GLY A 55 13.25 7.59 -7.12
N GLN A 56 12.70 6.61 -7.83
CA GLN A 56 11.61 5.75 -7.36
C GLN A 56 12.00 4.96 -6.11
N ALA A 57 11.14 4.96 -5.10
CA ALA A 57 11.23 4.08 -3.95
C ALA A 57 10.22 2.93 -4.09
N ARG A 58 10.45 1.85 -3.33
CA ARG A 58 9.65 0.63 -3.41
C ARG A 58 9.14 0.24 -2.02
N PRO A 59 7.87 0.49 -1.70
CA PRO A 59 7.34 0.21 -0.37
C PRO A 59 7.11 -1.30 -0.22
N HIS A 60 7.69 -1.88 0.84
CA HIS A 60 7.49 -3.28 1.20
C HIS A 60 6.62 -3.38 2.46
N ASP A 61 7.18 -3.74 3.61
CA ASP A 61 6.39 -3.98 4.82
C ASP A 61 6.08 -2.70 5.59
N MET A 62 5.02 -2.73 6.41
CA MET A 62 4.57 -1.61 7.21
C MET A 62 4.39 -2.01 8.68
N LEU A 63 5.02 -1.25 9.57
CA LEU A 63 4.78 -1.34 11.00
C LEU A 63 3.67 -0.37 11.39
N LEU A 64 2.48 -0.90 11.68
CA LEU A 64 1.42 -0.14 12.32
C LEU A 64 1.61 -0.23 13.84
N LYS A 65 1.62 0.91 14.51
CA LYS A 65 1.62 1.02 15.96
C LYS A 65 0.19 1.21 16.47
#